data_AF-A0A6P7FZL7-F1
#
_entry.id   AF-A0A6P7FZL7-F1
#
_cell.length_a   1.000
_cell.length_b   1.000
_cell.length_c   1.000
_cell.angle_alpha   90.00
_cell.angle_beta   90.00
_cell.angle_gamma   90.00
#
_symmetry.space_group_name_H-M   'P 1'
#
loop_
_entity.id
_entity.type
_entity.pdbx_description
1 polymer ?
#
loop_
_entity_poly.entity_id
_entity_poly.type
_entity_poly.pdbx_seq_one_letter_code
_entity_poly.pdbx_strand_id
1 'polypeptide(L)'
;MSLESIPRDLRGLRACLVCSLIKSFDQFEKEGCENCEEFLRMKNSHDNVYDCTSNNFDGMISVMCPDDSWVAKWQRISEYLNTV
;
A
#
# COMPACT_ATOMS: atom_id res chain seq x y z
N MET A 1 10.08 -8.55 -0.90
CA MET A 1 8.91 -8.72 -0.02
C MET A 1 9.33 -8.58 1.42
N SER A 2 9.01 -7.44 2.04
CA SER A 2 9.07 -7.29 3.50
C SER A 2 7.78 -7.85 4.11
N LEU A 3 7.86 -8.46 5.29
CA LEU A 3 6.65 -8.88 6.03
C LEU A 3 5.81 -7.67 6.48
N GLU A 4 6.42 -6.49 6.51
CA GLU A 4 5.82 -5.21 6.89
C GLU A 4 4.76 -4.73 5.89
N SER A 5 4.88 -5.13 4.62
CA SER A 5 3.91 -4.75 3.58
C SER A 5 2.58 -5.51 3.66
N ILE A 6 2.49 -6.55 4.49
CA ILE A 6 1.29 -7.38 4.64
C ILE A 6 0.37 -6.78 5.71
N PRO A 7 -0.92 -6.55 5.42
CA PRO A 7 -1.88 -6.12 6.44
C PRO A 7 -1.91 -7.08 7.63
N ARG A 8 -1.72 -6.56 8.85
CA ARG A 8 -1.71 -7.38 10.07
C ARG A 8 -3.08 -7.94 10.44
N ASP A 9 -4.14 -7.20 10.13
CA ASP A 9 -5.52 -7.65 10.21
C ASP A 9 -6.37 -6.95 9.14
N LEU A 10 -7.65 -7.35 9.00
CA LEU A 10 -8.55 -6.85 7.95
C LEU A 10 -9.38 -5.62 8.36
N ARG A 11 -9.19 -5.08 9.57
CA ARG A 11 -9.96 -3.94 10.08
C ARG A 11 -9.22 -2.64 9.83
N GLY A 12 -9.97 -1.60 9.47
CA GLY A 12 -9.40 -0.27 9.25
C GLY A 12 -8.36 -0.22 8.14
N LEU A 13 -8.49 -1.10 7.13
CA LEU A 13 -7.63 -1.09 5.96
C LEU A 13 -7.84 0.19 5.16
N ARG A 14 -6.74 0.64 4.55
CA ARG A 14 -6.70 1.80 3.68
C ARG A 14 -5.85 1.47 2.46
N ALA A 15 -6.19 2.04 1.32
CA ALA A 15 -5.43 1.95 0.10
C ALA A 15 -4.68 3.27 -0.14
N CYS A 16 -3.39 3.21 -0.45
CA CYS A 16 -2.62 4.38 -0.88
C CYS A 16 -3.18 4.93 -2.18
N LEU A 17 -3.43 6.25 -2.23
CA LEU A 17 -4.02 6.90 -3.41
C LEU A 17 -3.06 6.96 -4.63
N VAL A 18 -1.78 6.67 -4.44
CA VAL A 18 -0.76 6.72 -5.50
C VAL A 18 -0.42 5.34 -6.07
N CYS A 19 -0.13 4.36 -5.20
CA CYS A 19 0.31 3.02 -5.64
C CYS A 19 -0.68 1.90 -5.33
N SER A 20 -1.83 2.21 -4.72
CA SER A 20 -2.88 1.24 -4.36
C SER A 20 -2.49 0.18 -3.32
N LEU A 21 -1.30 0.28 -2.70
CA LEU A 21 -0.92 -0.62 -1.60
C LEU A 21 -1.95 -0.55 -0.47
N ILE A 22 -2.38 -1.71 0.03
CA ILE A 22 -3.35 -1.82 1.12
C ILE A 22 -2.62 -2.21 2.41
N LYS A 23 -2.81 -1.41 3.46
CA LYS A 23 -2.34 -1.69 4.85
C LYS A 23 -3.31 -1.11 5.87
N SER A 24 -3.13 -1.43 7.14
CA SER A 24 -3.87 -0.74 8.20
C SER A 24 -3.39 0.71 8.35
N PHE A 25 -4.24 1.56 8.95
CA PHE A 25 -3.86 2.93 9.31
C PHE A 25 -2.55 2.96 10.11
N ASP A 26 -2.46 2.17 11.17
CA ASP A 26 -1.28 2.11 12.05
C ASP A 26 -0.01 1.68 11.32
N GLN A 27 -0.12 0.82 10.29
CA GLN A 27 1.02 0.43 9.47
C GLN A 27 1.50 1.59 8.60
N PHE A 28 0.60 2.36 7.99
CA PHE A 28 1.01 3.56 7.25
C PHE A 28 1.64 4.61 8.17
N GLU A 29 1.08 4.82 9.36
CA GLU A 29 1.63 5.79 10.32
C GLU A 29 3.01 5.35 10.84
N LYS A 30 3.20 4.06 11.13
CA LYS A 30 4.47 3.56 11.69
C LYS A 30 5.56 3.37 10.63
N GLU A 31 5.19 2.81 9.47
CA GLU A 31 6.13 2.30 8.46
C GLU A 31 6.08 3.09 7.15
N GLY A 32 5.11 3.99 6.98
CA GLY A 32 4.93 4.73 5.72
C GLY A 32 4.39 3.84 4.60
N CYS A 33 4.45 4.31 3.37
CA CYS A 33 4.18 3.47 2.19
C CYS A 33 5.49 3.01 1.54
N GLU A 34 5.66 1.71 1.37
CA GLU A 34 6.87 1.08 0.82
C GLU A 34 7.22 1.58 -0.59
N ASN A 35 6.20 2.02 -1.34
CA ASN A 35 6.34 2.48 -2.71
C ASN A 35 6.40 4.00 -2.85
N CYS A 36 5.98 4.76 -1.83
CA CYS A 36 5.71 6.20 -1.96
C CYS A 36 6.22 7.05 -0.81
N GLU A 37 6.83 6.46 0.22
CA GLU A 37 7.23 7.19 1.44
C GLU A 37 8.19 8.34 1.16
N GLU A 38 9.06 8.20 0.15
CA GLU A 38 10.04 9.22 -0.24
C GLU A 38 9.42 10.61 -0.44
N PHE A 39 8.18 10.66 -0.97
CA PHE A 39 7.47 11.90 -1.25
C PHE A 39 6.17 12.09 -0.46
N LEU A 40 5.48 11.01 -0.04
CA LEU A 40 4.25 11.14 0.76
C LEU A 40 4.51 11.37 2.25
N ARG A 41 5.67 10.95 2.79
CA ARG A 41 6.10 11.21 4.17
C ARG A 41 5.03 10.90 5.22
N MET A 42 4.46 9.70 5.16
CA MET A 42 3.37 9.30 6.06
C MET A 42 3.87 8.85 7.44
N LYS A 43 5.16 8.49 7.58
CA LYS A 43 5.73 8.08 8.86
C LYS A 43 5.56 9.15 9.93
N ASN A 44 4.97 8.76 11.05
CA ASN A 44 4.68 9.62 12.21
C ASN A 44 3.78 10.83 11.88
N SER A 45 3.01 10.78 10.78
CA SER A 45 2.10 11.85 10.38
C SER A 45 0.71 11.30 10.12
N HIS A 46 -0.14 11.37 11.15
CA HIS A 46 -1.54 10.97 11.08
C HIS A 46 -2.30 11.70 9.96
N ASP A 47 -2.09 13.02 9.82
CA ASP A 47 -2.74 13.83 8.79
C ASP A 47 -2.36 13.38 7.38
N ASN A 48 -1.07 13.14 7.12
CA ASN A 48 -0.61 12.65 5.81
C ASN A 48 -1.19 11.26 5.49
N VAL A 49 -1.37 10.39 6.49
CA VAL A 49 -2.03 9.08 6.26
C VAL A 49 -3.48 9.29 5.81
N TYR A 50 -4.24 10.18 6.47
CA TYR A 50 -5.61 10.47 6.06
C TYR A 50 -5.68 11.10 4.66
N ASP A 51 -4.79 12.03 4.34
CA ASP A 51 -4.79 12.74 3.07
C ASP A 51 -4.32 11.88 1.89
N CYS A 52 -3.42 10.93 2.15
CA CYS A 52 -2.78 10.13 1.09
C CYS A 52 -3.38 8.72 0.94
N THR A 53 -4.38 8.34 1.75
CA THR A 53 -4.98 7.00 1.71
C THR A 53 -6.51 7.04 1.84
N SER A 54 -7.20 6.08 1.23
CA SER A 54 -8.66 5.93 1.31
C SER A 54 -9.06 4.64 2.01
N ASN A 55 -10.05 4.68 2.91
CA ASN A 55 -10.71 3.46 3.43
C ASN A 55 -11.81 2.95 2.50
N ASN A 56 -12.15 3.69 1.44
CA ASN A 56 -13.12 3.33 0.44
C ASN A 56 -12.40 2.83 -0.82
N PHE A 57 -12.19 1.52 -0.89
CA PHE A 57 -11.59 0.80 -2.02
C PHE A 57 -12.33 -0.52 -2.24
N ASP A 58 -12.22 -1.08 -3.45
CA ASP A 58 -12.87 -2.32 -3.83
C ASP A 58 -11.86 -3.37 -4.29
N GLY A 59 -11.93 -4.56 -3.68
CA GLY A 59 -11.04 -5.68 -3.99
C GLY A 59 -9.64 -5.56 -3.37
N MET A 60 -8.88 -6.65 -3.47
CA MET A 60 -7.51 -6.76 -2.96
C MET A 60 -6.76 -7.77 -3.83
N ILE A 61 -5.47 -7.54 -4.09
CA ILE A 61 -4.66 -8.39 -4.98
C ILE A 61 -3.29 -8.62 -4.34
N SER A 62 -3.10 -9.81 -3.79
CA SER A 62 -1.77 -10.22 -3.34
C SER A 62 -0.88 -10.51 -4.57
N VAL A 63 0.14 -9.69 -4.77
CA VAL A 63 1.08 -9.82 -5.90
C VAL A 63 2.44 -10.29 -5.38
N MET A 64 2.82 -11.51 -5.77
CA MET A 64 4.10 -12.10 -5.35
C MET A 64 5.24 -11.83 -6.34
N CYS A 65 4.94 -11.77 -7.64
CA CYS A 65 5.90 -11.53 -8.73
C CYS A 65 5.34 -10.45 -9.68
N PRO A 66 5.53 -9.15 -9.37
CA PRO A 66 4.94 -8.05 -10.14
C PRO A 66 5.44 -7.95 -11.59
N ASP A 67 6.70 -8.29 -11.82
CA ASP A 67 7.37 -8.28 -13.12
C ASP A 67 6.87 -9.38 -14.06
N ASP A 68 6.53 -10.54 -13.51
CA ASP A 68 5.99 -11.71 -14.22
C ASP A 68 4.48 -11.93 -14.02
N SER A 69 3.72 -10.85 -13.83
CA SER A 69 2.27 -10.93 -13.65
C SER A 69 1.51 -10.08 -14.67
N TRP A 70 0.60 -10.73 -15.43
CA TRP A 70 -0.34 -10.01 -16.28
C TRP A 70 -1.27 -9.10 -15.46
N VAL A 71 -1.72 -9.56 -14.29
CA VAL A 71 -2.58 -8.77 -13.40
C VAL A 71 -1.84 -7.52 -12.93
N ALA A 72 -0.56 -7.64 -12.56
CA ALA A 72 0.25 -6.49 -12.14
C ALA A 72 0.47 -5.48 -13.28
N LYS A 73 0.70 -5.97 -14.52
CA LYS A 73 0.77 -5.12 -15.72
C LYS A 73 -0.55 -4.39 -15.98
N TRP A 74 -1.67 -5.10 -15.90
CA TRP A 74 -3.00 -4.52 -16.09
C TRP A 74 -3.32 -3.44 -15.04
N GLN A 75 -2.94 -3.70 -13.78
CA GLN A 75 -3.12 -2.76 -12.67
C GLN A 75 -2.06 -1.67 -12.59
N ARG A 76 -1.08 -1.64 -13.52
CA ARG A 76 0.03 -0.66 -13.54
C ARG A 76 0.87 -0.67 -12.26
N ILE A 77 1.07 -1.84 -11.66
CA ILE A 77 1.86 -2.03 -10.44
C ILE A 77 3.09 -2.94 -10.64
N SER A 78 3.46 -3.21 -11.89
CA SER A 78 4.59 -4.10 -12.24
C SER A 78 5.96 -3.58 -11.78
N GLU A 79 6.10 -2.28 -11.53
CA GLU A 79 7.36 -1.67 -11.08
C GLU A 79 7.48 -1.55 -9.55
N TYR A 80 6.42 -1.89 -8.80
CA TYR A 80 6.43 -1.79 -7.34
C TYR A 80 6.99 -3.05 -6.69
N LEU A 81 7.98 -2.86 -5.81
CA LEU A 81 8.73 -3.94 -5.16
C LEU A 81 7.92 -4.68 -4.07
N ASN A 82 6.89 -4.06 -3.51
CA ASN A 82 6.05 -4.63 -2.46
C ASN A 82 4.58 -4.25 -2.71
N THR A 83 3.74 -5.24 -3.02
CA THR A 83 2.29 -5.08 -3.21
C THR A 83 1.56 -6.22 -2.51
N VAL A 84 0.49 -5.87 -1.78
CA VAL A 84 -0.47 -6.80 -1.19
C VAL A 84 -1.88 -6.35 -1.57
#